data_AF-A0A344SPH0-F1
#
_entry.id   AF-A0A344SPH0-F1
#
_cell.length_a   1.000
_cell.length_b   1.000
_cell.length_c   1.000
_cell.angle_alpha   90.00
_cell.angle_beta   90.00
_cell.angle_gamma   90.00
#
_symmetry.space_group_name_H-M   'P 1'
#
loop_
_entity.id
_entity.type
_entity.pdbx_description
1 polymer ?
#
loop_
_entity_poly.entity_id
_entity_poly.type
_entity_poly.pdbx_seq_one_letter_code
_entity_poly.pdbx_strand_id
1 'polypeptide(L)' 'MLRWLYQRGMVSLAKTVRKARMAENIHILDFGLSIDDMQRITALDTATSAFFSHRDPAIVEWLADRKLDV' A
#
# COMPACT_ATOMS: atom_id res chain seq x y z
N MET A 1 3.46 -3.46 8.38
CA MET A 1 3.48 -3.06 6.95
C MET A 1 3.95 -1.63 6.72
N LEU A 2 3.36 -0.59 7.35
CA LEU A 2 3.81 0.80 7.12
C LEU A 2 5.30 1.02 7.43
N ARG A 3 5.81 0.43 8.53
CA ARG A 3 7.24 0.42 8.84
C ARG A 3 8.11 -0.20 7.74
N TRP A 4 7.65 -1.29 7.13
CA TRP A 4 8.35 -1.97 6.05
C TRP A 4 8.47 -1.09 4.80
N LEU A 5 7.38 -0.38 4.43
CA LEU A 5 7.41 0.60 3.34
C LEU A 5 8.37 1.76 3.64
N TYR A 6 8.31 2.31 4.86
CA TYR A 6 9.18 3.39 5.31
C TYR A 6 10.67 3.00 5.22
N GLN A 7 11.06 1.82 5.71
CA GLN A 7 12.45 1.35 5.63
C GLN A 7 12.98 1.13 4.21
N ARG A 8 12.09 0.92 3.23
CA ARG A 8 12.44 0.85 1.81
C ARG A 8 12.51 2.22 1.13
N GLY A 9 12.34 3.31 1.88
CA GLY A 9 12.33 4.68 1.35
C GLY A 9 11.04 5.02 0.59
N MET A 10 9.95 4.25 0.76
CA MET A 10 8.68 4.52 0.09
C MET A 10 7.77 5.38 0.97
N VAL A 11 7.24 6.46 0.39
CA VAL A 11 6.19 7.26 1.02
C VAL A 11 4.88 6.45 1.01
N SER A 12 4.21 6.35 2.16
CA SER A 12 2.96 5.58 2.31
C SER A 12 1.76 6.48 2.57
N LEU A 13 0.61 6.16 1.97
CA LEU A 13 -0.68 6.80 2.23
C LEU A 13 -1.61 5.80 2.92
N ALA A 14 -1.83 5.98 4.23
CA ALA A 14 -2.67 5.08 5.04
C ALA A 14 -4.02 5.74 5.36
N LYS A 15 -5.11 5.23 4.76
CA LYS A 15 -6.46 5.77 4.98
C LYS A 15 -7.16 5.10 6.16
N THR A 16 -7.73 5.91 7.05
CA THR A 16 -8.66 5.48 8.10
C THR A 16 -9.56 6.65 8.51
N VAL A 17 -10.74 6.36 9.06
CA VAL A 17 -11.62 7.37 9.68
C VAL A 17 -11.54 7.36 11.21
N ARG A 18 -10.83 6.38 11.80
CA ARG A 18 -10.73 6.20 13.25
C ARG A 18 -9.46 6.86 13.77
N LYS A 19 -9.60 7.86 14.67
CA LYS A 19 -8.47 8.61 15.24
C LYS A 19 -7.42 7.71 15.91
N ALA A 20 -7.85 6.68 16.64
CA ALA A 20 -6.94 5.73 17.27
C ALA A 20 -6.04 5.01 16.24
N ARG A 21 -6.60 4.64 15.08
CA ARG A 21 -5.82 4.03 13.98
C ARG A 21 -4.89 5.04 13.30
N MET A 22 -5.22 6.32 13.27
CA MET A 22 -4.31 7.36 12.76
C MET A 22 -3.08 7.46 13.65
N ALA A 23 -3.29 7.49 14.98
CA ALA A 23 -2.22 7.52 15.96
C ALA A 23 -1.33 6.26 15.87
N GLU A 24 -1.94 5.08 15.72
CA GLU A 24 -1.21 3.83 15.49
C GLU A 24 -0.40 3.87 14.18
N ASN A 25 -1.01 4.31 13.08
CA ASN A 25 -0.38 4.30 11.75
C ASN A 25 0.83 5.25 11.66
N ILE A 26 0.84 6.36 12.40
CA ILE A 26 1.97 7.30 12.41
C ILE A 26 3.07 6.90 13.40
N HIS A 27 2.75 6.09 14.41
CA HIS A 27 3.70 5.63 15.43
C HIS A 27 4.50 4.41 14.92
N ILE A 28 5.31 4.63 13.88
CA ILE A 28 6.14 3.61 13.23
C ILE A 28 7.64 3.97 13.22
N LEU A 29 8.02 5.07 13.88
CA LEU A 29 9.36 5.65 13.80
C LEU A 29 10.25 5.23 14.98
N ASP A 30 9.65 4.69 16.03
CA ASP A 30 10.25 4.28 17.31
C ASP A 30 10.76 2.84 17.32
N PHE A 31 10.49 2.07 16.27
CA PHE A 31 11.03 0.71 16.09
C PHE A 31 11.55 0.48 14.67
N GLY A 32 12.32 -0.59 14.48
CA GLY A 32 12.80 -1.04 13.18
C GLY A 32 12.56 -2.53 12.96
N LEU A 33 12.39 -2.92 11.71
CA LEU A 33 12.39 -4.30 11.27
C LEU A 33 13.83 -4.74 11.02
N SER A 34 14.17 -5.94 11.50
CA SER A 34 15.46 -6.58 11.26
C SER A 34 15.62 -6.97 9.78
N ILE A 35 16.84 -7.30 9.36
CA ILE A 35 17.09 -7.79 8.00
C ILE A 35 16.26 -9.06 7.72
N ASP A 36 16.19 -9.97 8.69
CA ASP A 36 15.42 -11.22 8.57
C ASP A 36 13.92 -10.94 8.42
N ASP A 37 13.36 -9.99 9.18
CA ASP A 37 11.96 -9.59 9.03
C ASP A 37 11.70 -8.98 7.66
N MET A 38 12.60 -8.12 7.18
CA MET A 38 12.50 -7.52 5.85
C MET A 38 12.52 -8.58 4.75
N GLN A 39 13.36 -9.62 4.88
CA GLN A 39 13.42 -10.75 3.94
C GLN A 39 12.15 -11.60 3.96
N ARG A 40 11.64 -11.94 5.15
CA ARG A 40 10.39 -12.69 5.30
C ARG A 40 9.20 -12.00 4.65
N ILE A 41 9.08 -10.69 4.82
CA ILE A 41 8.00 -9.92 4.17
C ILE A 41 8.20 -9.87 2.66
N THR A 42 9.44 -9.71 2.19
CA THR A 42 9.75 -9.69 0.74
C THR A 42 9.36 -11.00 0.06
N ALA A 43 9.52 -12.14 0.74
CA ALA A 43 9.15 -13.45 0.23
C ALA A 43 7.64 -13.65 0.01
N LEU A 44 6.79 -12.74 0.49
CA LEU A 44 5.34 -12.78 0.28
C LEU A 44 4.89 -12.16 -1.06
N ASP A 45 5.81 -11.54 -1.81
CA ASP A 45 5.47 -10.87 -3.06
C ASP A 45 5.03 -11.87 -4.14
N THR A 46 3.89 -11.59 -4.76
CA THR A 46 3.33 -12.37 -5.87
C THR A 46 3.43 -11.62 -7.21
N ALA A 47 3.98 -10.40 -7.20
CA ALA A 47 4.01 -9.49 -8.35
C ALA A 47 2.62 -9.29 -9.00
N THR A 48 1.54 -9.49 -8.24
CA THR A 48 0.17 -9.46 -8.73
C THR A 48 -0.62 -8.35 -8.04
N SER A 49 -1.27 -7.49 -8.82
CA SER A 49 -2.13 -6.42 -8.31
C SER A 49 -3.28 -7.01 -7.48
N ALA A 50 -3.57 -6.42 -6.32
CA ALA A 50 -4.69 -6.83 -5.47
C ALA A 50 -6.07 -6.38 -6.01
N PHE A 51 -6.11 -5.62 -7.11
CA PHE A 51 -7.35 -5.12 -7.73
C PHE A 51 -7.46 -5.60 -9.17
N PHE A 52 -6.69 -5.00 -10.07
CA PHE A 52 -6.72 -5.30 -11.50
C PHE A 52 -5.40 -4.93 -12.18
N SER A 53 -5.20 -5.44 -13.40
CA SER A 53 -4.08 -5.05 -14.27
C SER A 53 -4.45 -3.78 -15.05
N HIS A 54 -3.58 -2.79 -15.02
CA HIS A 54 -3.74 -1.58 -15.84
C HIS A 54 -3.47 -1.82 -17.33
N ARG A 55 -3.03 -3.03 -17.70
CA ARG A 55 -2.81 -3.45 -19.10
C ARG A 55 -3.98 -4.24 -19.67
N ASP A 56 -5.01 -4.53 -18.87
CA ASP A 56 -6.21 -5.20 -19.33
C ASP A 56 -7.10 -4.21 -20.10
N PRO A 57 -7.38 -4.42 -21.40
CA PRO A 57 -8.19 -3.51 -22.20
C PRO A 57 -9.58 -3.26 -21.60
N ALA A 58 -10.20 -4.27 -20.97
CA ALA A 58 -11.53 -4.11 -20.37
C ALA A 58 -11.52 -3.15 -19.18
N ILE A 59 -10.43 -3.12 -18.41
CA ILE A 59 -10.24 -2.21 -17.28
C ILE A 59 -10.01 -0.78 -17.77
N VAL A 60 -9.28 -0.62 -18.88
CA VAL A 60 -9.04 0.69 -19.50
C VAL A 60 -10.35 1.30 -19.97
N GLU A 61 -11.18 0.54 -20.69
CA GLU A 61 -12.51 0.98 -21.14
C GLU A 61 -13.39 1.36 -19.95
N TRP A 62 -13.51 0.49 -18.94
CA TRP A 62 -14.29 0.76 -17.73
C TRP A 62 -13.85 2.02 -16.98
N LEU A 63 -12.54 2.29 -16.86
CA LEU A 63 -12.03 3.49 -16.20
C LEU A 63 -12.31 4.76 -17.01
N ALA A 64 -12.15 4.72 -18.34
CA ALA A 64 -12.34 5.87 -19.23
C ALA A 64 -13.81 6.31 -19.33
N ASP A 65 -14.74 5.36 -19.20
CA ASP A 65 -16.18 5.62 -19.29
C ASP A 65 -16.79 6.27 -18.05
N ARG A 66 -16.02 6.38 -16.95
CA ARG A 66 -16.49 7.01 -15.72
C ARG A 66 -16.81 8.50 -15.97
N LYS A 67 -18.09 8.85 -15.93
CA LYS A 67 -18.56 10.24 -15.86
C LYS A 67 -18.77 10.61 -14.40
N LEU A 68 -18.04 11.63 -13.94
CA LEU A 68 -18.09 12.12 -12.57
C LEU A 68 -18.42 13.61 -12.61
N ASP A 69 -19.36 14.04 -11.77
CA ASP A 69 -19.67 15.45 -11.52
C ASP A 69 -18.86 15.88 -10.29
N VAL A 70 -17.56 16.11 -10.51
CA VAL A 70 -16.55 16.39 -9.48
C VAL A 70 -15.64 17.53 -9.90
#